data_AF-A0A7W0Z091-F1
#
_entry.id   AF-A0A7W0Z091-F1
#
_cell.length_a   1.000
_cell.length_b   1.000
_cell.length_c   1.000
_cell.angle_alpha   90.00
_cell.angle_beta   90.00
_cell.angle_gamma   90.00
#
_symmetry.space_group_name_H-M   'P 1'
#
loop_
_entity.id
_entity.type
_entity.pdbx_description
1 polymer ?
#
loop_
_entity_poly.entity_id
_entity_poly.type
_entity_poly.pdbx_seq_one_letter_code
_entity_poly.pdbx_strand_id
1 'polypeptide(L)'
;MTSRLAAAAAIVGAVVSLPAAAAVVPATKPLRVPGGIGIAVFVEPASHLFGDPVTASVEILVDPRRVDPTSVRLKTSFEPYRLAARPEITRRETKGLVSIRH
;
A
#
# COMPACT_ATOMS: atom_id res chain seq x y z
N MET A 1 -35.04 -40.19 53.31
CA MET A 1 -35.69 -41.22 52.48
C MET A 1 -35.70 -40.71 51.04
N THR A 2 -35.05 -41.45 50.14
CA THR A 2 -35.29 -41.47 48.67
C THR A 2 -35.17 -40.17 47.86
N SER A 3 -33.96 -39.94 47.37
CA SER A 3 -33.58 -39.72 45.96
C SER A 3 -34.67 -39.38 44.91
N ARG A 4 -34.37 -38.38 44.05
CA ARG A 4 -34.27 -38.44 42.56
C ARG A 4 -34.25 -37.03 41.96
N LEU A 5 -33.18 -36.65 41.24
CA LEU A 5 -33.11 -36.64 39.77
C LEU A 5 -34.13 -35.70 39.10
N ALA A 6 -33.66 -34.54 38.63
CA ALA A 6 -33.98 -34.00 37.31
C ALA A 6 -33.06 -32.81 37.01
N ALA A 7 -32.31 -32.94 35.92
CA ALA A 7 -31.47 -31.91 35.34
C ALA A 7 -32.30 -30.81 34.69
N ALA A 8 -31.85 -29.56 34.79
CA ALA A 8 -31.73 -28.62 33.66
C ALA A 8 -31.27 -27.23 34.16
N ALA A 9 -30.35 -26.62 33.38
CA ALA A 9 -30.01 -25.19 33.36
C ALA A 9 -29.29 -24.63 34.60
N ALA A 10 -28.30 -23.74 34.54
CA ALA A 10 -27.84 -22.87 33.46
C ALA A 10 -26.48 -22.23 33.85
N ILE A 11 -25.62 -22.01 32.85
CA ILE A 11 -24.71 -20.84 32.68
C ILE A 11 -23.63 -20.69 33.78
N VAL A 12 -22.41 -21.28 33.69
CA VAL A 12 -21.26 -21.01 32.78
C VAL A 12 -20.93 -19.51 32.68
N GLY A 13 -19.75 -19.00 33.00
CA GLY A 13 -18.46 -19.66 33.18
C GLY A 13 -17.39 -18.65 33.59
N ALA A 14 -16.28 -19.22 34.05
CA ALA A 14 -15.18 -18.58 34.76
C ALA A 14 -14.43 -17.51 33.95
N VAL A 15 -14.01 -16.46 34.65
CA VAL A 15 -13.07 -15.45 34.18
C VAL A 15 -11.68 -16.08 34.10
N VAL A 16 -11.25 -16.44 32.89
CA VAL A 16 -9.86 -16.82 32.59
C VAL A 16 -9.14 -15.59 32.06
N SER A 17 -8.16 -15.09 32.81
CA SER A 17 -7.27 -14.01 32.40
C SER A 17 -6.31 -14.51 31.31
N LEU A 18 -6.48 -14.00 30.09
CA LEU A 18 -5.51 -14.21 29.00
C LEU A 18 -4.24 -13.37 29.26
N PRO A 19 -3.02 -13.95 29.16
CA PRO A 19 -1.80 -13.16 29.10
C PRO A 19 -1.70 -12.44 27.76
N ALA A 20 -1.49 -11.13 27.79
CA ALA A 20 -1.23 -10.30 26.61
C ALA A 20 0.12 -10.69 26.00
N ALA A 21 0.10 -11.48 24.92
CA ALA A 21 1.28 -11.79 24.13
C ALA A 21 1.77 -10.50 23.44
N ALA A 22 2.93 -10.00 23.88
CA ALA A 22 3.63 -8.91 23.20
C ALA A 22 4.02 -9.38 21.79
N ALA A 23 3.30 -8.90 20.78
CA ALA A 23 3.62 -9.17 19.39
C ALA A 23 4.97 -8.52 19.07
N VAL A 24 6.00 -9.36 18.90
CA VAL A 24 7.26 -8.94 18.30
C VAL A 24 6.96 -8.59 16.85
N VAL A 25 6.84 -7.30 16.55
CA VAL A 25 6.71 -6.83 15.17
C VAL A 25 8.05 -7.04 14.49
N PRO A 26 8.17 -7.95 13.50
CA PRO A 26 9.43 -8.13 12.80
C PRO A 26 9.80 -6.80 12.14
N ALA A 27 10.97 -6.27 12.49
CA ALA A 27 11.50 -5.06 11.89
C ALA A 27 11.65 -5.30 10.38
N THR A 28 10.71 -4.74 9.61
CA THR A 28 10.72 -4.87 8.16
C THR A 28 11.91 -4.07 7.64
N LYS A 29 12.88 -4.74 7.02
CA LYS A 29 14.04 -4.07 6.44
C LYS A 29 13.54 -3.00 5.45
N PRO A 30 13.91 -1.71 5.63
CA PRO A 30 13.45 -0.66 4.75
C PRO A 30 13.92 -0.95 3.33
N LEU A 31 13.01 -0.81 2.35
CA LEU A 31 13.38 -0.89 0.94
C LEU A 31 14.43 0.20 0.70
N ARG A 32 15.61 -0.18 0.19
CA ARG A 32 16.65 0.78 -0.14
C ARG A 32 16.50 1.20 -1.58
N VAL A 33 16.37 2.51 -1.78
CA VAL A 33 16.41 3.16 -3.09
C VAL A 33 17.78 3.81 -3.23
N PRO A 34 18.68 3.28 -4.09
CA PRO A 34 19.98 3.91 -4.32
C PRO A 34 19.79 5.36 -4.79
N GLY A 35 20.49 6.31 -4.16
CA GLY A 35 20.31 7.74 -4.46
C GLY A 35 19.07 8.41 -3.85
N GLY A 36 18.20 7.66 -3.17
CA GLY A 36 17.01 8.20 -2.49
C GLY A 36 15.81 8.48 -3.41
N ILE A 37 15.93 8.28 -4.72
CA ILE A 37 14.84 8.35 -5.70
C ILE A 37 14.93 7.16 -6.65
N GLY A 38 13.82 6.47 -6.86
CA GLY A 38 13.66 5.37 -7.80
C GLY A 38 12.46 5.65 -8.68
N ILE A 39 12.57 5.36 -9.98
CA ILE A 39 11.53 5.69 -10.96
C ILE A 39 11.27 4.44 -11.80
N ALA A 40 10.00 4.10 -11.96
CA ALA A 40 9.53 3.10 -12.91
C ALA A 40 8.45 3.72 -13.80
N VAL A 41 8.47 3.38 -15.08
CA VAL A 41 7.53 3.90 -16.08
C VAL A 41 6.87 2.73 -16.79
N PHE A 42 5.56 2.80 -16.92
CA PHE A 42 4.73 1.78 -17.54
C PHE A 42 3.84 2.42 -18.60
N VAL A 43 3.62 1.71 -19.69
CA VAL A 43 2.64 2.08 -20.71
C VAL A 43 1.83 0.84 -21.03
N GLU A 44 0.52 0.96 -20.91
CA GLU A 44 -0.42 -0.13 -21.11
C GLU A 44 -1.56 0.28 -22.07
N PRO A 45 -1.92 -0.55 -23.05
CA PRO A 45 -1.26 -1.81 -23.41
C PRO A 45 0.11 -1.57 -24.09
N ALA A 46 1.00 -2.58 -24.04
CA ALA A 46 2.34 -2.49 -24.63
C ALA A 46 2.33 -2.44 -26.17
N SER A 47 1.27 -2.97 -26.79
CA SER A 47 0.99 -2.83 -28.21
C SER A 47 -0.45 -2.37 -28.40
N HIS A 48 -0.64 -1.37 -29.27
CA HIS A 48 -1.91 -0.72 -29.54
C HIS A 48 -1.96 -0.31 -31.00
N LEU A 49 -3.17 -0.19 -31.56
CA LEU A 49 -3.37 0.31 -32.90
C LEU A 49 -3.39 1.85 -32.90
N PHE A 50 -3.35 2.43 -34.08
CA PHE A 50 -3.46 3.89 -34.22
C PHE A 50 -4.85 4.36 -33.75
N GLY A 51 -4.86 5.33 -32.85
CA GLY A 51 -6.08 5.91 -32.27
C GLY A 51 -6.57 5.20 -31.01
N ASP A 52 -5.97 4.07 -30.64
CA ASP A 52 -6.29 3.40 -29.37
C ASP A 52 -5.76 4.21 -28.18
N PRO A 53 -6.52 4.29 -27.08
CA PRO A 53 -6.05 4.93 -25.87
C PRO A 53 -4.96 4.08 -25.21
N VAL A 54 -3.93 4.75 -24.70
CA VAL A 54 -2.90 4.15 -23.84
C VAL A 54 -2.90 4.84 -22.49
N THR A 55 -2.59 4.07 -21.45
CA THR A 55 -2.38 4.57 -20.10
C THR A 55 -0.89 4.54 -19.82
N ALA A 56 -0.30 5.72 -19.61
CA ALA A 56 1.05 5.84 -19.10
C ALA A 56 0.99 6.02 -17.58
N SER A 57 1.78 5.24 -16.85
CA SER A 57 1.91 5.38 -15.40
C SER A 57 3.37 5.56 -15.00
N VAL A 58 3.61 6.45 -14.04
CA VAL A 58 4.96 6.66 -13.47
C VAL A 58 4.90 6.42 -11.97
N GLU A 59 5.70 5.47 -11.49
CA GLU A 59 5.87 5.20 -10.07
C GLU A 59 7.21 5.76 -9.59
N ILE A 60 7.14 6.70 -8.65
CA ILE A 60 8.30 7.34 -8.04
C ILE A 60 8.38 6.91 -6.58
N LEU A 61 9.46 6.24 -6.21
CA LEU A 61 9.79 5.90 -4.83
C LEU A 61 10.80 6.92 -4.30
N VAL A 62 10.45 7.58 -3.19
CA VAL A 62 11.30 8.59 -2.55
C VAL A 62 11.64 8.13 -1.13
N ASP A 63 12.93 8.16 -0.79
CA ASP A 63 13.41 8.02 0.59
C ASP A 63 13.36 9.41 1.29
N PRO A 64 12.38 9.64 2.19
CA PRO A 64 12.20 10.94 2.84
C PRO A 64 13.38 11.32 3.75
N ARG A 65 14.28 10.39 4.08
CA ARG A 65 15.49 10.67 4.87
C ARG A 65 16.59 11.33 4.04
N ARG A 66 16.46 11.31 2.72
CA ARG A 66 17.46 11.83 1.78
C ARG A 66 16.92 12.93 0.89
N VAL A 67 15.64 12.84 0.52
CA VAL A 67 14.99 13.76 -0.40
C VAL A 67 13.63 14.14 0.15
N ASP A 68 13.32 15.43 0.20
CA ASP A 68 11.99 15.91 0.56
C ASP A 68 10.97 15.49 -0.53
N PRO A 69 9.98 14.63 -0.23
CA PRO A 69 8.99 14.17 -1.21
C PRO A 69 8.13 15.30 -1.78
N THR A 70 7.99 16.42 -1.06
CA THR A 70 7.22 17.58 -1.52
C THR A 70 7.97 18.43 -2.53
N SER A 71 9.30 18.28 -2.59
CA SER A 71 10.16 18.95 -3.58
C SER A 71 10.15 18.27 -4.95
N VAL A 72 9.71 17.00 -5.00
CA VAL A 72 9.68 16.23 -6.24
C VAL A 72 8.65 16.81 -7.21
N ARG A 73 9.09 17.06 -8.44
CA ARG A 73 8.27 17.55 -9.56
C ARG A 73 8.51 16.63 -10.75
N LEU A 74 7.42 16.08 -11.28
CA LEU A 74 7.43 15.32 -12.52
C LEU A 74 7.09 16.26 -13.68
N LYS A 75 7.96 16.31 -14.70
CA LYS A 75 7.67 16.96 -15.98
C LYS A 75 7.55 15.86 -17.04
N THR A 76 6.41 15.77 -17.70
CA THR A 76 6.16 14.79 -18.77
C THR A 76 5.88 15.51 -20.09
N SER A 77 6.32 14.89 -21.20
CA SER A 77 5.81 15.16 -22.55
C SER A 77 5.20 13.87 -23.07
N PHE A 78 4.03 13.97 -23.69
CA PHE A 78 3.29 12.82 -24.22
C PHE A 78 3.30 12.75 -25.74
N GLU A 79 4.06 13.60 -26.43
CA GLU A 79 4.14 13.56 -27.90
C GLU A 79 4.59 12.17 -28.39
N PRO A 80 3.95 11.61 -29.43
CA PRO A 80 2.92 12.20 -30.31
C PRO A 80 1.46 12.08 -29.80
N TYR A 81 1.25 11.53 -28.61
CA TYR A 81 -0.07 11.35 -28.01
C TYR A 81 -0.64 12.67 -27.45
N ARG A 82 -1.96 12.70 -27.30
CA ARG A 82 -2.69 13.79 -26.63
C ARG A 82 -3.34 13.26 -25.37
N LEU A 83 -3.33 14.06 -24.32
CA LEU A 83 -4.01 13.73 -23.07
C LEU A 83 -5.52 13.62 -23.30
N ALA A 84 -6.07 12.43 -23.10
CA ALA A 84 -7.51 12.19 -23.11
C ALA A 84 -8.18 12.61 -21.79
N ALA A 85 -7.41 12.63 -20.70
CA ALA A 85 -7.88 12.99 -19.36
C ALA A 85 -6.80 13.76 -18.58
N ARG A 86 -7.20 14.37 -17.45
CA ARG A 86 -6.24 14.96 -16.51
C ARG A 86 -5.43 13.84 -15.82
N PRO A 87 -4.12 14.00 -15.62
CA PRO A 87 -3.33 13.05 -14.85
C PRO A 87 -3.86 12.91 -13.42
N GLU A 88 -3.98 11.67 -12.95
CA GLU A 88 -4.32 11.37 -11.56
C GLU A 88 -3.02 11.22 -10.76
N ILE A 89 -2.98 11.75 -9.54
CA ILE A 89 -1.79 11.69 -8.69
C ILE A 89 -2.16 11.02 -7.37
N THR A 90 -1.60 9.85 -7.13
CA THR A 90 -1.76 9.15 -5.86
C THR A 90 -0.44 9.15 -5.11
N ARG A 91 -0.46 9.64 -3.86
CA ARG A 91 0.69 9.55 -2.94
C ARG A 91 0.37 8.59 -1.80
N ARG A 92 1.25 7.63 -1.55
CA ARG A 92 1.13 6.68 -0.45
C ARG A 92 2.47 6.50 0.24
N GLU A 93 2.44 6.38 1.57
CA GLU A 93 3.61 5.98 2.33
C GLU A 93 3.62 4.46 2.50
N THR A 94 4.76 3.82 2.26
CA THR A 94 4.91 2.38 2.40
C THR A 94 6.31 2.05 2.89
N LYS A 95 6.41 1.42 4.07
CA LYS A 95 7.69 0.96 4.67
C LYS A 95 8.75 2.08 4.79
N GLY A 96 8.32 3.31 5.04
CA GLY A 96 9.19 4.48 5.17
C GLY A 96 9.64 5.10 3.85
N LEU A 97 9.04 4.71 2.72
CA LEU A 97 9.19 5.36 1.42
C LEU A 97 7.87 6.02 1.00
N VAL A 98 7.96 7.13 0.28
CA VAL A 98 6.79 7.74 -0.38
C VAL A 98 6.72 7.23 -1.82
N SER A 99 5.66 6.53 -2.15
CA SER A 99 5.29 6.15 -3.51
C SER A 99 4.37 7.21 -4.10
N ILE A 100 4.76 7.77 -5.24
CA ILE A 100 3.96 8.69 -6.05
C ILE A 100 3.64 7.99 -7.35
N ARG A 101 2.36 7.74 -7.61
CA ARG A 101 1.86 7.21 -8.88
C ARG A 101 1.18 8.32 -9.66
N HIS A 102 1.64 8.54 -10.89
CA HIS A 102 1.07 9.43 -11.90
C HIS A 102 0.45 8.62 -13.03
#